data_AF-A0A9W4PZC3-F1
#
_entry.id   AF-A0A9W4PZC3-F1
#
_cell.length_a   1.000
_cell.length_b   1.000
_cell.length_c   1.000
_cell.angle_alpha   90.00
_cell.angle_beta   90.00
_cell.angle_gamma   90.00
#
_symmetry.space_group_name_H-M   'P 1'
#
loop_
_entity.id
_entity.type
_entity.pdbx_description
1 polymer ?
#
loop_
_entity_poly.entity_id
_entity_poly.type
_entity_poly.pdbx_seq_one_letter_code
_entity_poly.pdbx_strand_id
1 'polypeptide(L)' 'MSNVAVAGLGSRAEVLKVALVAFAMGVALVFVTGFAHPEAVHNAAHDTRHALSFPCH' A
#
# COMPACT_ATOMS: atom_id res chain seq x y z
N MET A 1 -30.20 -13.93 15.01
CA MET A 1 -28.96 -13.26 15.46
C MET A 1 -27.80 -14.13 15.03
N SER A 2 -27.32 -13.92 13.81
CA SER A 2 -26.31 -14.74 13.17
C SER A 2 -24.94 -14.33 13.69
N ASN A 3 -24.28 -15.25 14.39
CA ASN A 3 -22.92 -15.07 14.87
C ASN A 3 -21.99 -15.06 13.65
N VAL A 4 -21.63 -13.88 13.15
CA VAL A 4 -20.52 -13.72 12.21
C VAL A 4 -19.26 -13.98 13.03
N ALA A 5 -18.91 -15.26 13.15
CA ALA A 5 -17.55 -15.64 13.50
C ALA A 5 -16.65 -14.94 12.48
N VAL A 6 -15.87 -13.96 12.93
CA VAL A 6 -14.70 -13.49 12.20
C VAL A 6 -13.82 -14.72 12.04
N ALA A 7 -13.94 -15.36 10.88
CA ALA A 7 -13.18 -16.54 10.51
C ALA A 7 -11.69 -16.22 10.66
N GLY A 8 -10.97 -17.20 11.20
CA GLY A 8 -9.64 -17.06 11.80
C GLY A 8 -8.69 -16.14 11.03
N LEU A 9 -7.97 -15.30 11.79
CA LEU A 9 -6.72 -14.74 11.31
C LEU A 9 -5.87 -15.92 10.84
N GLY A 10 -5.47 -15.90 9.56
CA GLY A 10 -4.66 -16.96 8.97
C GLY A 10 -3.45 -17.30 9.85
N SER A 11 -2.89 -18.50 9.66
CA SER A 11 -1.69 -18.90 10.41
C SER A 11 -0.62 -17.79 10.38
N ARG A 12 0.22 -17.67 11.41
CA ARG A 12 1.26 -16.62 11.46
C ARG A 12 2.13 -16.61 10.19
N ALA A 13 2.38 -17.78 9.62
CA ALA A 13 3.08 -17.90 8.34
C ALA A 13 2.31 -17.26 7.18
N GLU A 14 0.98 -17.41 7.14
CA GLU A 14 0.12 -16.79 6.14
C GLU A 14 0.07 -15.27 6.29
N VAL A 15 -0.06 -14.77 7.52
CA VAL A 15 0.03 -13.33 7.82
C VAL A 15 1.38 -12.77 7.40
N LEU A 16 2.47 -13.48 7.68
CA LEU A 16 3.82 -13.04 7.29
C LEU A 16 4.01 -13.01 5.77
N LYS A 17 3.48 -13.99 5.03
CA LYS A 17 3.52 -13.98 3.56
C LYS A 17 2.82 -12.73 3.00
N VAL A 18 1.61 -12.44 3.46
CA VAL A 18 0.86 -11.26 3.01
C VAL A 18 1.60 -9.97 3.40
N ALA A 19 2.14 -9.90 4.60
CA ALA A 19 2.93 -8.75 5.06
C ALA A 19 4.20 -8.54 4.21
N LEU A 20 4.91 -9.60 3.84
CA LEU A 20 6.10 -9.53 2.98
C LEU A 20 5.73 -9.06 1.57
N VAL A 21 4.62 -9.55 1.01
CA VAL A 21 4.14 -9.09 -0.31
C VAL A 21 3.76 -7.61 -0.26
N ALA A 22 3.02 -7.18 0.76
CA ALA A 22 2.64 -5.79 0.95
C ALA A 22 3.87 -4.89 1.14
N PHE A 23 4.84 -5.34 1.92
CA PHE A 23 6.11 -4.63 2.12
C PHE A 23 6.90 -4.51 0.82
N ALA A 24 7.07 -5.61 0.08
CA ALA A 24 7.78 -5.61 -1.20
C ALA A 24 7.09 -4.68 -2.21
N MET A 25 5.75 -4.68 -2.24
CA MET A 25 4.97 -3.76 -3.06
C MET A 25 5.21 -2.31 -2.66
N GLY A 26 5.18 -1.99 -1.36
CA GLY A 26 5.46 -0.64 -0.85
C GLY A 26 6.86 -0.16 -1.22
N VAL A 27 7.87 -1.02 -1.05
CA VAL A 27 9.25 -0.72 -1.48
C VAL A 27 9.30 -0.49 -2.99
N ALA A 28 8.66 -1.34 -3.80
CA ALA A 28 8.63 -1.19 -5.25
C ALA A 28 8.02 0.14 -5.68
N LEU A 29 6.89 0.55 -5.08
CA LEU A 29 6.25 1.84 -5.37
C LEU A 29 7.19 3.02 -5.10
N VAL A 30 7.89 3.03 -3.96
CA VAL A 30 8.83 4.10 -3.60
C VAL A 30 10.00 4.16 -4.57
N PHE A 31 10.62 3.02 -4.90
CA PHE A 31 11.77 2.99 -5.81
C PHE A 31 11.38 3.33 -7.26
N VAL A 32 10.29 2.76 -7.76
CA VAL A 32 9.85 3.02 -9.14
C VAL A 32 9.51 4.49 -9.35
N THR A 33 8.77 5.10 -8.44
CA THR A 33 8.38 6.51 -8.57
C THR A 33 9.52 7.48 -8.24
N GLY A 34 10.37 7.14 -7.27
CA GLY A 34 11.52 7.97 -6.87
C GLY A 34 12.64 8.02 -7.91
N PHE A 35 12.81 6.96 -8.70
CA PHE A 35 13.84 6.87 -9.76
C PHE A 35 13.24 6.78 -11.17
N ALA A 36 11.97 7.16 -11.34
CA ALA A 36 11.33 7.19 -12.65
C ALA A 36 12.06 8.16 -13.59
N HIS A 37 12.50 7.65 -14.74
CA HIS A 37 13.01 8.50 -15.82
C HIS A 37 11.91 9.39 -16.44
N PRO A 38 10.68 8.87 -16.65
CA PRO A 38 9.56 9.70 -17.09
C PRO A 38 9.06 10.60 -15.95
N GLU A 39 9.15 11.91 -16.15
CA GLU A 39 8.67 12.93 -15.21
C GLU A 39 7.19 12.77 -14.85
N ALA A 40 6.36 12.27 -15.78
CA ALA A 40 4.93 12.02 -15.53
C ALA A 40 4.67 11.05 -14.37
N VAL A 41 5.46 9.98 -14.25
CA VAL A 41 5.27 8.96 -13.19
C VAL A 41 5.72 9.51 -11.84
N HIS A 42 6.84 10.24 -11.82
CA HIS A 42 7.33 10.92 -10.62
C HIS A 42 6.32 11.98 -10.14
N ASN A 43 5.83 12.82 -11.05
CA ASN A 43 4.88 13.88 -10.77
C ASN A 43 3.53 13.32 -10.29
N ALA A 44 3.03 12.24 -10.89
CA ALA A 44 1.80 11.60 -10.41
C ALA A 44 1.90 11.11 -8.95
N ALA A 45 3.07 10.61 -8.54
CA ALA A 45 3.32 10.23 -7.15
C ALA A 45 3.37 11.44 -6.21
N HIS A 46 3.99 12.55 -6.65
CA HIS A 46 3.99 13.82 -5.92
C HIS A 46 2.58 14.41 -5.78
N ASP A 47 1.80 14.43 -6.86
CA ASP A 47 0.42 14.93 -6.88
C ASP A 47 -0.48 14.11 -5.96
N THR A 48 -0.32 12.78 -5.96
CA THR A 48 -1.04 11.90 -5.04
C THR A 48 -0.74 12.23 -3.58
N ARG A 49 0.53 12.49 -3.22
CA ARG A 49 0.88 12.91 -1.85
C ARG A 49 0.19 14.23 -1.48
N HIS A 50 0.15 15.19 -2.39
CA HIS A 50 -0.56 16.46 -2.17
C HIS A 50 -2.08 16.26 -2.05
N ALA A 51 -2.67 15.40 -2.88
CA ALA A 51 -4.09 15.04 -2.84
C ALA A 51 -4.48 14.24 -1.59
N LEU A 52 -3.57 13.42 -1.04
CA LEU A 52 -3.80 12.71 0.23
C LEU A 52 -3.65 13.61 1.46
N SER A 53 -2.96 14.75 1.32
CA SER A 53 -2.89 15.80 2.33
C SER A 53 -4.05 16.80 2.25
N PHE A 54 -5.02 16.60 1.35
CA PHE A 54 -6.24 17.41 1.34
C PHE A 54 -6.97 17.26 2.68
N PRO A 55 -7.49 18.36 3.24
CA PRO A 55 -8.05 18.37 4.59
C PRO A 55 -9.16 17.33 4.72
N CYS A 56 -9.11 16.56 5.79
CA CYS A 56 -10.21 15.72 6.26
C CYS A 56 -11.32 16.55 6.93
N HIS A 57 -11.62 17.69 6.32
CA HIS A 57 -12.81 18.51 6.52
C HIS A 57 -13.51 18.63 5.16
#